data_AF-A0A6M3KDR4-F1
#
_entry.id   AF-A0A6M3KDR4-F1
#
_cell.length_a   1.000
_cell.length_b   1.000
_cell.length_c   1.000
_cell.angle_alpha   90.00
_cell.angle_beta   90.00
_cell.angle_gamma   90.00
#
_symmetry.space_group_name_H-M   'P 1'
#
loop_
_entity.id
_entity.type
_entity.pdbx_description
1 polymer ?
#
loop_
_entity_poly.entity_id
_entity_poly.type
_entity_poly.pdbx_seq_one_letter_code
_entity_poly.pdbx_strand_id
1 'polypeptide(L)'
;MALSKTEKREYCSGCTSNFYNGNNPLKINECWHLKTAKLVKRYRIYWWTPMDKASNFTEVKVLSCYNDLVNGHGYAYLENIPFHLRQEWKELKAKQRH
;
A
#
# COMPACT_ATOMS: atom_id res chain seq x y z
N MET A 1 -7.06 -3.53 -17.62
CA MET A 1 -5.93 -3.05 -18.44
C MET A 1 -4.70 -2.97 -17.55
N ALA A 2 -3.52 -3.35 -18.06
CA ALA A 2 -2.28 -3.18 -17.29
C ALA A 2 -1.88 -1.70 -17.27
N LEU A 3 -1.53 -1.16 -16.11
CA LEU A 3 -1.04 0.20 -15.99
C LEU A 3 0.27 0.38 -16.76
N SER A 4 0.41 1.53 -17.40
CA SER A 4 1.66 2.00 -17.98
C SER A 4 2.72 2.23 -16.91
N LYS A 5 3.98 2.36 -17.33
CA LYS A 5 5.11 2.68 -16.44
C LYS A 5 4.89 4.00 -15.70
N THR A 6 4.38 5.03 -16.37
CA THR A 6 4.15 6.36 -15.78
C THR A 6 3.08 6.29 -14.71
N GLU A 7 1.94 5.64 -15.00
CA GLU A 7 0.87 5.45 -14.01
C GLU A 7 1.34 4.65 -12.79
N LYS A 8 2.18 3.61 -12.98
CA LYS A 8 2.73 2.86 -11.84
C LYS A 8 3.60 3.72 -10.93
N ARG A 9 4.35 4.69 -11.48
CA ARG A 9 5.23 5.56 -10.70
C ARG A 9 4.46 6.48 -9.75
N GLU A 10 3.22 6.83 -10.07
CA GLU A 10 2.35 7.61 -9.18
C GLU A 10 2.13 6.89 -7.84
N TYR A 11 2.08 5.55 -7.87
CA TYR A 11 1.93 4.70 -6.68
C TYR A 11 3.26 4.37 -5.98
N CYS A 12 4.38 4.94 -6.42
CA CYS A 12 5.68 4.79 -5.75
C CYS A 12 5.92 5.88 -4.69
N SER A 13 5.10 6.93 -4.60
CA SER A 13 5.24 7.94 -3.54
C SER A 13 5.17 7.30 -2.16
N GLY A 14 6.14 7.60 -1.28
CA GLY A 14 6.28 6.98 0.05
C GLY A 14 6.95 5.61 0.07
N CYS A 15 7.18 4.96 -1.08
CA CYS A 15 7.91 3.70 -1.15
C CYS A 15 9.43 3.95 -1.03
N THR A 16 10.13 3.18 -0.20
CA THR A 16 11.59 3.17 -0.09
C THR A 16 12.26 2.97 -1.44
N SER A 17 11.74 2.04 -2.25
CA SER A 17 12.31 1.76 -3.58
C SER A 17 12.09 2.87 -4.60
N ASN A 18 11.28 3.89 -4.28
CA ASN A 18 11.12 5.07 -5.14
C ASN A 18 12.42 5.87 -5.27
N PHE A 19 13.35 5.70 -4.33
CA PHE A 19 14.74 6.17 -4.46
C PHE A 19 15.32 5.80 -5.84
N TYR A 20 15.09 4.57 -6.31
CA TYR A 20 15.61 4.06 -7.58
C TYR A 20 14.85 4.52 -8.83
N ASN A 21 13.78 5.32 -8.70
CA ASN A 21 13.05 5.88 -9.84
C ASN A 21 13.57 7.26 -10.27
N GLY A 22 14.89 7.48 -10.25
CA GLY A 22 15.51 8.76 -10.58
C GLY A 22 15.68 9.72 -9.39
N ASN A 23 15.35 9.30 -8.17
CA ASN A 23 15.44 10.10 -6.94
C ASN A 23 16.72 9.78 -6.14
N ASN A 24 17.83 9.54 -6.83
CA ASN A 24 19.09 9.10 -6.22
C ASN A 24 20.33 9.69 -6.93
N PRO A 25 21.46 9.84 -6.22
CA PRO A 25 22.72 10.31 -6.80
C PRO A 25 23.42 9.27 -7.70
N LEU A 26 22.97 8.01 -7.68
CA LEU A 26 23.57 6.90 -8.42
C LEU A 26 23.15 6.86 -9.90
N LYS A 27 22.35 7.83 -10.36
CA LYS A 27 21.81 7.92 -11.73
C LYS A 27 20.96 6.71 -12.14
N ILE A 28 20.38 6.01 -11.16
CA ILE A 28 19.46 4.90 -11.43
C ILE A 28 18.08 5.47 -11.73
N ASN A 29 17.58 5.22 -12.94
CA ASN A 29 16.35 5.83 -13.44
C ASN A 29 15.11 4.94 -13.28
N GLU A 30 15.27 3.69 -12.86
CA GLU A 30 14.16 2.74 -12.72
C GLU A 30 14.38 1.71 -11.62
N CYS A 31 13.37 1.56 -10.75
CA CYS A 31 13.29 0.47 -9.79
C CYS A 31 13.05 -0.88 -10.50
N TRP A 32 13.82 -1.90 -10.13
CA TRP A 32 13.75 -3.25 -10.70
C TRP A 32 12.37 -3.91 -10.62
N HIS A 33 11.59 -3.61 -9.58
CA HIS A 33 10.26 -4.19 -9.40
C HIS A 33 9.17 -3.52 -10.23
N LEU A 34 9.41 -2.32 -10.78
CA LEU A 34 8.36 -1.51 -11.42
C LEU A 34 7.68 -2.23 -12.61
N LYS A 35 8.46 -3.02 -13.36
CA LYS A 35 7.97 -3.77 -14.53
C LYS A 35 6.95 -4.83 -14.14
N THR A 36 7.25 -5.62 -13.10
CA THR A 36 6.41 -6.75 -12.66
C THR A 36 5.37 -6.37 -11.62
N ALA A 37 5.50 -5.21 -10.99
CA ALA A 37 4.56 -4.72 -9.99
C ALA A 37 3.14 -4.58 -10.55
N LYS A 38 2.15 -5.03 -9.78
CA LYS A 38 0.72 -4.89 -10.07
C LYS A 38 0.12 -3.88 -9.11
N LEU A 39 -0.84 -3.07 -9.56
CA LEU A 39 -1.64 -2.28 -8.64
C LEU A 39 -2.56 -3.23 -7.87
N VAL A 40 -2.42 -3.23 -6.55
CA VAL A 40 -3.18 -4.08 -5.66
C VAL A 40 -3.88 -3.24 -4.60
N LYS A 41 -4.98 -3.79 -4.11
CA LYS A 41 -5.64 -3.29 -2.91
C LYS A 41 -4.98 -3.95 -1.70
N ARG A 42 -4.65 -3.16 -0.69
CA ARG A 42 -4.15 -3.65 0.60
C ARG A 42 -4.87 -2.94 1.75
N TYR A 43 -4.75 -3.51 2.94
CA TYR A 43 -5.28 -2.96 4.17
C TYR A 43 -4.12 -2.55 5.06
N ARG A 44 -3.98 -1.23 5.25
CA ARG A 44 -2.93 -0.62 6.03
C ARG A 44 -3.39 -0.45 7.48
N ILE A 45 -2.57 -0.87 8.44
CA ILE A 45 -2.80 -0.67 9.88
C ILE A 45 -1.50 -0.19 10.53
N TYR A 46 -1.59 0.70 11.51
CA TYR A 46 -0.40 1.12 12.25
C TYR A 46 0.18 -0.05 13.07
N TRP A 47 1.50 -0.20 13.15
CA TRP A 47 2.22 -1.30 13.80
C TRP A 47 1.84 -1.47 15.26
N TRP A 48 1.61 -0.35 15.95
CA TRP A 48 1.21 -0.31 17.35
C TRP A 48 -0.31 -0.35 17.57
N THR A 49 -1.09 -0.39 16.49
CA THR A 49 -2.55 -0.43 16.58
C THR A 49 -3.04 -1.88 16.71
N PRO A 50 -3.87 -2.20 17.70
CA PRO A 50 -4.44 -3.53 17.84
C PRO A 50 -5.27 -3.96 16.63
N MET A 51 -5.18 -5.23 16.26
CA MET A 51 -5.98 -5.84 15.18
C MET A 51 -7.33 -6.36 15.70
N ASP A 52 -8.01 -5.59 16.55
CA ASP A 52 -9.24 -5.96 17.26
C ASP A 52 -10.50 -5.29 16.69
N LYS A 53 -10.34 -4.24 15.86
CA LYS A 53 -11.44 -3.49 15.24
C LYS A 53 -11.18 -3.23 13.77
N ALA A 54 -12.22 -3.36 12.95
CA ALA A 54 -12.13 -3.09 11.52
C ALA A 54 -11.83 -1.60 11.22
N SER A 55 -12.26 -0.69 12.10
CA SER A 55 -11.97 0.76 11.98
C SER A 55 -10.49 1.13 12.05
N ASN A 56 -9.65 0.24 12.56
CA ASN A 56 -8.20 0.45 12.67
C ASN A 56 -7.48 0.29 11.32
N PHE A 57 -8.15 -0.24 10.31
CA PHE A 57 -7.60 -0.48 8.99
C PHE A 57 -8.02 0.60 8.00
N THR A 58 -7.09 1.01 7.14
CA THR A 58 -7.36 1.84 5.97
C THR A 58 -7.17 1.03 4.71
N GLU A 59 -8.16 1.02 3.82
CA GLU A 59 -8.01 0.45 2.48
C GLU A 59 -7.17 1.38 1.61
N VAL A 60 -6.10 0.85 1.01
CA VAL A 60 -5.17 1.61 0.18
C VAL A 60 -4.93 0.90 -1.15
N LYS A 61 -4.65 1.68 -2.20
CA LYS A 61 -4.17 1.17 -3.49
C LYS A 61 -2.68 1.44 -3.59
N VAL A 62 -1.88 0.39 -3.69
CA VAL A 62 -0.42 0.46 -3.77
C VAL A 62 0.09 -0.58 -4.76
N LEU A 63 1.33 -0.45 -5.21
CA LEU A 63 1.97 -1.50 -5.99
C LEU A 63 2.24 -2.75 -5.12
N SER A 64 2.22 -3.93 -5.73
CA SER A 64 2.49 -5.21 -5.05
C SER A 64 3.88 -5.28 -4.41
N CYS A 65 4.84 -4.51 -4.91
CA CYS A 65 6.19 -4.39 -4.34
C CYS A 65 6.35 -3.20 -3.37
N TYR A 66 5.27 -2.50 -3.02
CA TYR A 66 5.35 -1.30 -2.18
C TYR A 66 5.90 -1.66 -0.80
N ASN A 67 6.90 -0.90 -0.36
CA ASN A 67 7.57 -1.06 0.91
C ASN A 67 7.97 0.32 1.47
N ASP A 68 7.64 0.59 2.73
CA ASP A 68 7.79 1.90 3.39
C ASP A 68 8.68 1.76 4.62
N LEU A 69 9.97 1.48 4.38
CA LEU A 69 10.99 1.33 5.43
C LEU A 69 11.66 2.65 5.81
N VAL A 70 11.69 3.63 4.90
CA VAL A 70 12.50 4.85 5.07
C VAL A 70 11.83 5.90 5.96
N ASN A 71 10.49 5.94 6.01
CA ASN A 71 9.77 6.96 6.78
C ASN A 71 9.49 6.54 8.24
N GLY A 72 10.18 5.53 8.77
CA GLY A 72 9.98 5.13 10.17
C GLY A 72 8.62 4.49 10.40
N HIS A 73 8.44 3.26 9.88
CA HIS A 73 7.68 2.18 10.51
C HIS A 73 6.37 2.59 11.19
N GLY A 74 5.43 3.09 10.40
CA GLY A 74 4.07 3.26 10.86
C GLY A 74 3.27 2.00 10.72
N TYR A 75 3.44 1.20 9.67
CA TYR A 75 2.34 0.37 9.19
C TYR A 75 2.70 -1.04 8.75
N ALA A 76 1.77 -1.97 9.00
CA ALA A 76 1.67 -3.24 8.30
C ALA A 76 0.66 -3.12 7.15
N TYR A 77 0.91 -3.85 6.06
CA TYR A 77 0.02 -3.93 4.91
C TYR A 77 -0.44 -5.37 4.72
N LEU A 78 -1.73 -5.62 4.92
CA LEU A 78 -2.34 -6.93 4.75
C LEU A 78 -3.03 -7.04 3.40
N GLU A 79 -3.02 -8.24 2.81
CA GLU A 79 -3.77 -8.52 1.59
C GLU A 79 -5.28 -8.56 1.85
N ASN A 80 -5.68 -8.93 3.07
CA ASN A 80 -7.06 -9.08 3.49
C ASN A 80 -7.28 -8.55 4.91
N ILE A 81 -8.50 -8.09 5.20
CA ILE A 81 -8.96 -7.86 6.57
C ILE A 81 -8.95 -9.20 7.33
N PRO A 82 -8.46 -9.24 8.59
CA PRO A 82 -8.52 -10.43 9.44
C PRO A 82 -9.91 -11.05 9.49
N PHE A 83 -9.98 -12.38 9.52
CA PHE A 83 -11.24 -13.11 9.39
C PHE A 83 -12.31 -12.66 10.40
N HIS A 84 -11.93 -12.47 11.66
CA HIS A 84 -12.81 -12.05 12.75
C HIS A 84 -13.38 -10.64 12.59
N LEU A 85 -12.81 -9.81 11.70
CA LEU A 85 -13.22 -8.42 11.46
C LEU A 85 -13.99 -8.22 10.14
N ARG A 86 -14.19 -9.27 9.35
CA ARG A 86 -14.78 -9.13 7.99
C ARG A 86 -16.22 -8.63 8.02
N GLN A 87 -17.01 -9.04 9.00
CA GLN A 87 -18.41 -8.62 9.12
C GLN A 87 -18.48 -7.13 9.50
N GLU A 88 -17.73 -6.71 10.52
CA GLU A 88 -17.60 -5.31 10.93
C GLU A 88 -17.12 -4.42 9.77
N TRP A 89 -16.14 -4.90 8.98
CA TRP A 89 -15.67 -4.18 7.79
C TRP A 89 -16.78 -3.94 6.75
N LYS A 90 -17.62 -4.95 6.47
CA LYS A 90 -18.74 -4.81 5.52
C LYS A 90 -19.72 -3.72 5.99
N GLU A 91 -20.02 -3.70 7.28
CA GLU A 91 -20.93 -2.72 7.89
C GLU A 91 -20.35 -1.31 7.83
N LEU A 92 -19.05 -1.14 8.14
CA LEU A 92 -18.34 0.13 8.00
C LEU A 92 -18.38 0.66 6.55
N LYS A 93 -18.13 -0.21 5.56
CA LYS A 93 -18.17 0.18 4.15
C LYS A 93 -19.57 0.53 3.67
N ALA A 94 -20.62 -0.09 4.21
CA ALA A 94 -22.01 0.26 3.91
C ALA A 94 -22.36 1.65 4.43
N LYS A 95 -21.95 1.98 5.66
CA LYS A 95 -22.19 3.30 6.28
C LYS A 95 -21.50 4.45 5.55
N GLN A 96 -20.32 4.23 4.96
CA GLN A 96 -19.58 5.24 4.19
C GLN A 96 -20.18 5.55 2.80
N ARG A 97 -21.22 4.83 2.36
CA ARG A 97 -21.85 5.00 1.04
C ARG A 97 -23.15 5.80 1.10
N HIS A 98 -23.56 6.22 2.29
CA HIS A 98 -24.68 7.11 2.56
C HIS A 98 -24.15 8.45 3.06
#